data_AF-A0A7J5CDE2-F1
#
_entry.id   AF-A0A7J5CDE2-F1
#
_cell.length_a   1.000
_cell.length_b   1.000
_cell.length_c   1.000
_cell.angle_alpha   90.00
_cell.angle_beta   90.00
_cell.angle_gamma   90.00
#
_symmetry.space_group_name_H-M   'P 1'
#
loop_
_entity.id
_entity.type
_entity.pdbx_description
1 polymer ?
#
loop_
_entity_poly.entity_id
_entity_poly.type
_entity_poly.pdbx_seq_one_letter_code
_entity_poly.pdbx_strand_id
1 'polypeptide(L)'
;MTDLEDVIRALFRPPGSESVPRAGSVDRLDNGTFHVDYHDSDHVYLVTVRQVPRIRLPLARPVLVGRVAGVRAELVQVSVANHIEVRLDAEPGPPRETALRHYLASYQQWEERAEHGAPPPPWPAEQFKRISLAVSDDVGTPYRLISGQLGGMGTEWALHWGFRPPPPATARRLTLDFTSPDGAPAKIDLPLPHAETKTS
;
A
#
# COMPACT_ATOMS: atom_id res chain seq x y z
N MET A 1 13.29 -14.27 -10.20
CA MET A 1 13.58 -13.77 -8.84
C MET A 1 14.60 -12.67 -9.00
N THR A 2 14.37 -11.47 -8.48
CA THR A 2 15.39 -10.41 -8.48
C THR A 2 16.46 -10.80 -7.47
N ASP A 3 17.74 -10.72 -7.86
CA ASP A 3 18.85 -10.99 -6.95
C ASP A 3 18.95 -9.87 -5.89
N LEU A 4 19.33 -10.23 -4.66
CA LEU A 4 19.45 -9.28 -3.55
C LEU A 4 20.53 -8.23 -3.84
N GLU A 5 21.59 -8.62 -4.54
CA GLU A 5 22.65 -7.72 -4.98
C GLU A 5 22.15 -6.69 -5.99
N ASP A 6 21.23 -7.07 -6.89
CA ASP A 6 20.60 -6.13 -7.83
C ASP A 6 19.74 -5.10 -7.09
N VAL A 7 19.02 -5.52 -6.04
CA VAL A 7 18.21 -4.61 -5.21
C VAL A 7 19.09 -3.59 -4.50
N ILE A 8 20.17 -4.04 -3.88
CA ILE A 8 21.13 -3.16 -3.20
C ILE A 8 21.77 -2.18 -4.18
N ARG A 9 22.24 -2.66 -5.34
CA ARG A 9 22.81 -1.79 -6.38
C ARG A 9 21.80 -0.79 -6.91
N ALA A 10 20.51 -1.13 -6.96
CA ALA A 10 19.45 -0.20 -7.35
C ALA A 10 19.16 0.84 -6.26
N LEU A 11 19.14 0.45 -4.98
CA LEU A 11 18.91 1.37 -3.85
C LEU A 11 19.99 2.44 -3.72
N PHE A 12 21.23 2.12 -4.11
CA PHE A 12 22.38 3.00 -4.01
C PHE A 12 22.87 3.54 -5.37
N ARG A 13 22.05 3.40 -6.43
CA ARG A 13 22.20 4.14 -7.69
C ARG A 13 21.21 5.30 -7.72
N PRO A 14 21.62 6.54 -8.00
CA PRO A 14 20.69 7.66 -8.06
C PRO A 14 19.79 7.56 -9.30
N PRO A 15 18.46 7.76 -9.17
CA PRO A 15 17.62 8.10 -10.31
C PRO A 15 17.83 9.58 -10.63
N GLY A 16 18.66 9.89 -11.63
CA GLY A 16 18.71 11.21 -12.28
C GLY A 16 19.04 12.45 -11.42
N SER A 17 19.37 12.30 -10.13
CA SER A 17 19.76 13.39 -9.25
C SER A 17 21.28 13.51 -9.23
N GLU A 18 21.80 14.68 -9.63
CA GLU A 18 23.23 15.05 -9.54
C GLU A 18 23.74 15.22 -8.09
N SER A 19 22.88 15.07 -7.08
CA SER A 19 23.15 15.50 -5.70
C SER A 19 23.24 14.38 -4.65
N VAL A 20 23.06 13.10 -5.01
CA VAL A 20 23.29 11.98 -4.08
C VAL A 20 24.67 11.36 -4.35
N PRO A 21 25.59 11.33 -3.37
CA PRO A 21 26.89 10.70 -3.55
C PRO A 21 26.69 9.22 -3.90
N ARG A 22 27.37 8.75 -4.93
CA ARG A 22 27.40 7.32 -5.27
C ARG A 22 28.13 6.59 -4.14
N ALA A 23 27.64 5.42 -3.75
CA ALA A 23 28.43 4.55 -2.88
C ALA A 23 29.78 4.26 -3.56
N GLY A 24 30.86 4.55 -2.83
CA GLY A 24 32.24 4.30 -3.23
C GLY A 24 32.56 2.81 -3.24
N SER A 25 32.04 2.06 -2.25
CA SER A 25 32.02 0.60 -2.28
C SER A 25 30.72 0.04 -1.67
N VAL A 26 30.37 -1.16 -2.13
CA VAL A 26 29.29 -1.97 -1.56
C VAL A 26 29.80 -3.40 -1.45
N ASP A 27 30.11 -3.81 -0.22
CA ASP A 27 30.71 -5.11 0.07
C ASP A 27 29.71 -5.96 0.86
N ARG A 28 29.40 -7.15 0.34
CA ARG A 28 28.54 -8.10 1.07
C ARG A 28 29.34 -8.73 2.20
N LEU A 29 28.85 -8.60 3.43
CA LEU A 29 29.48 -9.15 4.63
C LEU A 29 28.94 -10.54 5.00
N ASP A 30 27.63 -10.72 4.91
CA ASP A 30 26.93 -11.98 5.23
C ASP A 30 25.63 -12.09 4.40
N ASN A 31 24.80 -13.10 4.66
CA ASN A 31 23.50 -13.30 4.02
C ASN A 31 22.52 -12.14 4.30
N GLY A 32 22.55 -11.17 3.39
CA GLY A 32 21.68 -9.99 3.41
C GLY A 32 22.26 -8.79 4.15
N THR A 33 23.51 -8.86 4.64
CA THR A 33 24.18 -7.74 5.28
C THR A 33 25.25 -7.17 4.36
N PHE A 34 25.23 -5.86 4.15
CA PHE A 34 26.11 -5.14 3.25
C PHE A 34 26.78 -3.97 3.99
N HIS A 35 28.08 -3.85 3.80
CA HIS A 35 28.85 -2.65 4.08
C HIS A 35 28.70 -1.69 2.91
N VAL A 36 28.32 -0.44 3.18
CA VAL A 36 28.18 0.61 2.17
C VAL A 36 29.02 1.79 2.62
N ASP A 37 30.07 2.09 1.85
CA ASP A 37 30.96 3.21 2.07
C ASP A 37 30.72 4.28 1.00
N TYR A 38 30.53 5.54 1.42
CA TYR A 38 30.41 6.70 0.54
C TYR A 38 31.70 7.53 0.48
N HIS A 39 32.79 7.02 1.05
CA HIS A 39 34.05 7.72 1.31
C HIS A 39 33.88 8.96 2.19
N ASP A 40 32.88 8.90 3.08
CA ASP A 40 32.78 9.81 4.21
C ASP A 40 33.82 9.36 5.25
N SER A 41 34.72 10.25 5.65
CA SER A 41 35.83 9.91 6.56
C SER A 41 35.35 9.47 7.94
N ASP A 42 34.13 9.86 8.31
CA ASP A 42 33.62 9.74 9.66
C ASP A 42 32.52 8.68 9.77
N HIS A 43 31.99 8.21 8.63
CA HIS A 43 30.80 7.35 8.60
C HIS A 43 30.90 6.23 7.57
N VAL A 44 30.46 5.05 7.99
CA VAL A 44 30.15 3.91 7.11
C VAL A 44 28.76 3.37 7.47
N TYR A 45 28.06 2.78 6.50
CA TYR A 45 26.71 2.29 6.69
C TYR A 45 26.67 0.77 6.65
N LEU A 46 26.01 0.17 7.65
CA LEU A 46 25.68 -1.24 7.66
C LEU A 46 24.22 -1.42 7.28
N VAL A 47 23.95 -2.09 6.16
CA VAL A 47 22.62 -2.27 5.60
C VAL A 47 22.24 -3.73 5.69
N THR A 48 21.14 -4.03 6.37
CA THR A 48 20.56 -5.38 6.36
C THR A 48 19.31 -5.40 5.50
N VAL A 49 19.31 -6.24 4.47
CA VAL A 49 18.16 -6.48 3.60
C VAL A 49 17.74 -7.93 3.76
N ARG A 50 16.47 -8.08 4.14
CA ARG A 50 15.83 -9.37 4.30
C ARG A 50 14.66 -9.47 3.34
N GLN A 51 14.61 -10.57 2.59
CA GLN A 51 13.40 -10.91 1.85
C GLN A 51 12.32 -11.32 2.83
N VAL A 52 11.19 -10.61 2.82
CA VAL A 52 10.02 -10.89 3.66
C VAL A 52 8.90 -11.42 2.76
N PRO A 53 8.31 -12.59 3.08
CA PRO A 53 7.19 -13.09 2.29
C PRO A 53 6.01 -12.14 2.43
N ARG A 54 5.39 -11.80 1.29
CA ARG A 54 4.09 -11.12 1.27
C ARG A 54 3.00 -12.17 1.30
N ILE A 55 2.23 -12.20 2.38
CA ILE A 55 1.14 -13.15 2.59
C ILE A 55 -0.17 -12.43 2.31
N ARG A 56 -1.02 -12.99 1.44
CA ARG A 56 -2.39 -12.51 1.25
C ARG A 56 -3.30 -13.21 2.25
N LEU A 57 -4.05 -12.44 3.03
CA LEU A 57 -5.04 -12.98 3.95
C LEU A 57 -6.27 -13.46 3.18
N PRO A 58 -6.93 -14.53 3.62
CA PRO A 58 -8.02 -15.13 2.87
C PRO A 58 -9.25 -14.22 2.87
N LEU A 59 -9.69 -13.85 1.67
CA LEU A 59 -10.98 -13.23 1.39
C LEU A 59 -11.72 -14.13 0.42
N ALA A 60 -12.87 -14.69 0.82
CA ALA A 60 -13.63 -15.61 -0.04
C ALA A 60 -14.17 -14.92 -1.31
N ARG A 61 -14.48 -13.63 -1.18
CA ARG A 61 -14.93 -12.73 -2.24
C ARG A 61 -14.69 -11.29 -1.79
N PRO A 62 -14.75 -10.29 -2.70
CA PRO A 62 -14.84 -8.90 -2.30
C PRO A 62 -15.95 -8.67 -1.27
N VAL A 63 -15.67 -7.85 -0.26
CA VAL A 63 -16.60 -7.56 0.85
C VAL A 63 -16.99 -6.10 0.80
N LEU A 64 -18.29 -5.80 0.72
CA LEU A 64 -18.77 -4.42 0.82
C LEU A 64 -18.36 -3.81 2.17
N VAL A 65 -17.59 -2.73 2.13
CA VAL A 65 -17.13 -2.00 3.33
C VAL A 65 -17.72 -0.60 3.45
N GLY A 66 -18.38 -0.12 2.41
CA GLY A 66 -19.03 1.17 2.46
C GLY A 66 -19.66 1.60 1.15
N ARG A 67 -20.31 2.77 1.21
CA ARG A 67 -20.84 3.46 0.05
C ARG A 67 -20.46 4.93 0.13
N VAL A 68 -20.10 5.51 -1.01
CA VAL A 68 -19.85 6.94 -1.16
C VAL A 68 -20.46 7.42 -2.46
N ALA A 69 -21.36 8.41 -2.38
CA ALA A 69 -22.00 9.01 -3.57
C ALA A 69 -22.66 7.96 -4.49
N GLY A 70 -23.27 6.93 -3.89
CA GLY A 70 -23.92 5.84 -4.61
C GLY A 70 -22.99 4.74 -5.14
N VAL A 71 -21.67 4.94 -5.13
CA VAL A 71 -20.69 3.91 -5.52
C VAL A 71 -20.33 3.05 -4.31
N ARG A 72 -20.37 1.74 -4.51
CA ARG A 72 -20.10 0.73 -3.48
C ARG A 72 -18.61 0.43 -3.45
N ALA A 73 -18.00 0.54 -2.26
CA ALA A 73 -16.59 0.25 -2.04
C ALA A 73 -16.45 -1.15 -1.44
N GLU A 74 -15.59 -1.96 -2.03
CA GLU A 74 -15.36 -3.34 -1.62
C GLU A 74 -13.91 -3.53 -1.17
N LEU A 75 -13.72 -4.24 -0.07
CA LEU A 75 -12.42 -4.79 0.31
C LEU A 75 -12.09 -5.93 -0.64
N VAL A 76 -11.03 -5.75 -1.45
CA VAL A 76 -10.63 -6.73 -2.46
C VAL A 76 -9.36 -7.49 -2.08
N GLN A 77 -8.51 -6.90 -1.23
CA GLN A 77 -7.28 -7.57 -0.78
C GLN A 77 -6.80 -7.04 0.57
N VAL A 78 -6.29 -7.96 1.39
CA VAL A 78 -5.44 -7.64 2.54
C VAL A 78 -4.17 -8.46 2.44
N SER A 79 -3.02 -7.82 2.56
CA SER A 79 -1.72 -8.49 2.59
C SER A 79 -0.88 -8.06 3.78
N VAL A 80 -0.04 -8.97 4.26
CA VAL A 80 0.90 -8.74 5.35
C VAL A 80 2.31 -9.09 4.84
N ALA A 81 3.23 -8.16 5.03
CA ALA A 81 4.67 -8.36 4.80
C ALA A 81 5.43 -7.65 5.94
N ASN A 82 6.30 -6.70 5.62
CA ASN A 82 6.89 -5.77 6.59
C ASN A 82 5.91 -4.69 7.09
N HIS A 83 4.69 -4.67 6.54
CA HIS A 83 3.57 -3.81 6.93
C HIS A 83 2.27 -4.49 6.48
N ILE A 84 1.12 -3.98 6.94
CA ILE A 84 -0.20 -4.41 6.47
C ILE A 84 -0.58 -3.53 5.27
N GLU A 85 -1.06 -4.14 4.20
CA GLU A 85 -1.63 -3.47 3.03
C GLU A 85 -3.12 -3.83 2.95
N VAL A 86 -3.97 -2.81 2.86
CA VAL A 86 -5.42 -2.97 2.65
C VAL A 86 -5.79 -2.31 1.34
N ARG A 87 -6.47 -3.04 0.46
CA ARG A 87 -6.91 -2.53 -0.85
C ARG A 87 -8.41 -2.56 -0.97
N LEU A 88 -8.99 -1.40 -1.29
CA LEU A 88 -10.36 -1.25 -1.72
C LEU A 88 -10.44 -1.06 -3.24
N ASP A 89 -11.59 -1.40 -3.81
CA ASP A 89 -11.97 -1.08 -5.18
C ASP A 89 -13.46 -0.75 -5.24
N ALA A 90 -13.94 -0.25 -6.38
CA ALA A 90 -15.36 -0.02 -6.58
C ALA A 90 -16.03 -1.28 -7.15
N GLU A 91 -17.16 -1.67 -6.57
CA GLU A 91 -18.00 -2.74 -7.13
C GLU A 91 -18.39 -2.39 -8.58
N PRO A 92 -18.25 -3.32 -9.53
CA PRO A 92 -18.73 -3.13 -10.90
C PRO A 92 -20.23 -2.81 -10.93
N GLY A 93 -20.64 -1.80 -11.71
CA GLY A 93 -22.05 -1.50 -11.93
C GLY A 93 -22.34 -0.07 -12.39
N PRO A 94 -23.63 0.25 -12.64
CA PRO A 94 -24.02 1.51 -13.26
C PRO A 94 -23.57 2.78 -12.51
N PRO A 95 -23.57 2.84 -11.15
CA PRO A 95 -23.05 4.00 -10.43
C PRO A 95 -21.56 4.23 -10.68
N ARG A 96 -20.75 3.16 -10.67
CA ARG A 96 -19.31 3.21 -10.95
C ARG A 96 -19.04 3.68 -12.37
N GLU A 97 -19.75 3.10 -13.35
CA GLU A 97 -19.58 3.44 -14.78
C GLU A 97 -20.01 4.88 -15.08
N THR A 98 -21.09 5.35 -14.47
CA THR A 98 -21.56 6.73 -14.63
C THR A 98 -20.57 7.72 -14.05
N ALA A 99 -20.08 7.47 -12.83
CA ALA A 99 -19.05 8.30 -12.22
C ALA A 99 -17.74 8.29 -13.01
N LEU A 100 -17.33 7.14 -13.55
CA LEU A 100 -16.13 7.04 -14.41
C LEU A 100 -16.30 7.81 -15.71
N ARG A 101 -17.45 7.69 -16.39
CA ARG A 101 -17.73 8.48 -17.62
C ARG A 101 -17.70 9.98 -17.34
N HIS A 102 -18.26 10.42 -16.23
CA HIS A 102 -18.20 11.83 -15.83
C HIS A 102 -16.75 12.28 -15.60
N TYR A 103 -15.97 11.48 -14.88
CA TYR A 103 -14.55 11.77 -14.65
C TYR A 103 -13.77 11.86 -15.98
N LEU A 104 -13.91 10.90 -16.87
CA LEU A 104 -13.21 10.88 -18.16
C LEU A 104 -13.58 12.10 -19.03
N ALA A 105 -14.86 12.46 -19.06
CA ALA A 105 -15.30 13.67 -19.77
C ALA A 105 -14.71 14.94 -19.15
N SER A 106 -14.66 15.04 -17.81
CA SER A 106 -14.01 16.17 -17.13
C SER A 106 -12.50 16.20 -17.35
N TYR A 107 -11.85 15.04 -17.39
CA TYR A 107 -10.41 14.93 -17.61
C TYR A 107 -10.03 15.36 -19.03
N GLN A 108 -10.78 14.90 -20.03
CA GLN A 108 -10.59 15.33 -21.42
C GLN A 108 -10.78 16.84 -21.57
N GLN A 109 -11.84 17.42 -20.97
CA GLN A 109 -12.05 18.86 -20.99
C GLN A 109 -10.92 19.64 -20.30
N TRP A 110 -10.33 19.06 -19.24
CA TRP A 110 -9.18 19.64 -18.58
C TRP A 110 -7.94 19.59 -19.47
N GLU A 111 -7.65 18.46 -20.12
CA GLU A 111 -6.53 18.33 -21.06
C GLU A 111 -6.63 19.36 -22.20
N GLU A 112 -7.81 19.53 -22.78
CA GLU A 112 -8.08 20.51 -23.85
C GLU A 112 -7.86 21.96 -23.40
N ARG A 113 -7.97 22.24 -22.09
CA ARG A 113 -7.84 23.59 -21.50
C ARG A 113 -6.56 23.81 -20.72
N ALA A 114 -5.69 22.79 -20.61
CA ALA A 114 -4.58 22.71 -19.66
C ALA A 114 -3.55 23.85 -19.78
N GLU A 115 -3.60 24.65 -20.85
CA GLU A 115 -2.88 25.92 -20.98
C GLU A 115 -3.19 26.93 -19.85
N HIS A 116 -4.27 26.75 -19.07
CA HIS A 116 -4.74 27.71 -18.06
C HIS A 116 -4.38 27.38 -16.59
N GLY A 117 -3.47 26.45 -16.33
CA GLY A 117 -2.93 26.21 -14.97
C GLY A 117 -3.95 25.68 -13.94
N ALA A 118 -5.13 25.26 -14.37
CA ALA A 118 -6.13 24.64 -13.50
C ALA A 118 -5.67 23.23 -13.06
N PRO A 119 -5.97 22.79 -11.82
CA PRO A 119 -5.65 21.44 -11.38
C PRO A 119 -6.48 20.41 -12.16
N PRO A 120 -5.95 19.18 -12.38
CA PRO A 120 -6.71 18.11 -12.98
C PRO A 120 -7.92 17.75 -12.09
N PRO A 121 -9.00 17.20 -12.68
CA PRO A 121 -10.09 16.67 -11.87
C PRO A 121 -9.56 15.54 -10.96
N PRO A 122 -10.10 15.42 -9.73
CA PRO A 122 -9.66 14.39 -8.78
C PRO A 122 -9.96 12.99 -9.31
N TRP A 123 -9.15 12.01 -8.92
CA TRP A 123 -9.41 10.62 -9.28
C TRP A 123 -10.74 10.14 -8.69
N PRO A 124 -11.50 9.25 -9.37
CA PRO A 124 -12.73 8.69 -8.81
C PRO A 124 -12.54 8.07 -7.42
N ALA A 125 -11.43 7.34 -7.20
CA ALA A 125 -11.08 6.77 -5.91
C ALA A 125 -10.97 7.79 -4.77
N GLU A 126 -10.73 9.08 -5.04
CA GLU A 126 -10.59 10.10 -3.98
C GLU A 126 -11.84 10.24 -3.13
N GLN A 127 -13.02 9.90 -3.65
CA GLN A 127 -14.23 9.89 -2.84
C GLN A 127 -14.17 8.85 -1.71
N PHE A 128 -13.44 7.75 -1.89
CA PHE A 128 -13.24 6.74 -0.85
C PHE A 128 -12.37 7.21 0.31
N LYS A 129 -11.72 8.39 0.24
CA LYS A 129 -11.09 9.04 1.40
C LYS A 129 -12.06 9.28 2.56
N ARG A 130 -13.37 9.31 2.27
CA ARG A 130 -14.43 9.45 3.28
C ARG A 130 -14.70 8.17 4.06
N ILE A 131 -14.13 7.03 3.62
CA ILE A 131 -14.17 5.77 4.35
C ILE A 131 -13.02 5.77 5.36
N SER A 132 -13.36 5.67 6.63
CA SER A 132 -12.39 5.50 7.72
C SER A 132 -12.11 4.02 7.92
N LEU A 133 -10.85 3.68 8.17
CA LEU A 133 -10.41 2.33 8.50
C LEU A 133 -9.60 2.36 9.80
N ALA A 134 -10.02 1.57 10.79
CA ALA A 134 -9.23 1.20 11.93
C ALA A 134 -8.76 -0.26 11.81
N VAL A 135 -7.50 -0.52 12.19
CA VAL A 135 -6.89 -1.85 12.16
C VAL A 135 -6.52 -2.23 13.58
N SER A 136 -6.89 -3.45 13.98
CA SER A 136 -6.57 -4.01 15.29
C SER A 136 -6.28 -5.50 15.17
N ASP A 137 -5.76 -6.10 16.24
CA ASP A 137 -5.58 -7.54 16.37
C ASP A 137 -5.99 -8.02 17.77
N ASP A 138 -5.93 -9.33 17.99
CA ASP A 138 -6.30 -9.98 19.24
C ASP A 138 -5.27 -9.81 20.38
N VAL A 139 -4.15 -9.13 20.13
CA VAL A 139 -3.09 -8.90 21.13
C VAL A 139 -2.85 -7.41 21.44
N GLY A 140 -3.61 -6.52 20.82
CA GLY A 140 -3.63 -5.08 21.13
C GLY A 140 -2.53 -4.27 20.45
N THR A 141 -2.04 -4.68 19.28
CA THR A 141 -0.99 -3.95 18.56
C THR A 141 -1.48 -2.57 18.09
N PRO A 142 -0.74 -1.47 18.39
CA PRO A 142 -1.15 -0.13 18.01
C PRO A 142 -0.74 0.19 16.56
N TYR A 143 -1.54 -0.28 15.59
CA TYR A 143 -1.30 0.00 14.17
C TYR A 143 -1.51 1.48 13.82
N ARG A 144 -0.67 2.00 12.93
CA ARG A 144 -0.71 3.37 12.42
C ARG A 144 -0.67 3.37 10.90
N LEU A 145 -1.50 4.20 10.29
CA LEU A 145 -1.47 4.45 8.85
C LEU A 145 -0.16 5.16 8.48
N ILE A 146 0.57 4.59 7.51
CA ILE A 146 1.84 5.14 7.02
C ILE A 146 1.78 5.59 5.55
N SER A 147 0.79 5.12 4.80
CA SER A 147 0.61 5.50 3.40
C SER A 147 -0.84 5.35 2.96
N GLY A 148 -1.25 6.20 2.02
CA GLY A 148 -2.52 6.12 1.31
C GLY A 148 -2.27 6.44 -0.17
N GLN A 149 -2.60 5.52 -1.06
CA GLN A 149 -2.52 5.72 -2.51
C GLN A 149 -3.90 5.52 -3.12
N LEU A 150 -4.26 6.40 -4.07
CA LEU A 150 -5.57 6.47 -4.67
C LEU A 150 -5.45 6.57 -6.18
N GLY A 151 -6.28 5.80 -6.89
CA GLY A 151 -6.40 5.91 -8.33
C GLY A 151 -5.13 5.50 -9.08
N GLY A 152 -5.12 5.86 -10.36
CA GLY A 152 -4.10 5.46 -11.33
C GLY A 152 -4.76 5.05 -12.64
N MET A 153 -4.03 5.16 -13.74
CA MET A 153 -4.53 4.74 -15.06
C MET A 153 -4.78 3.22 -15.05
N GLY A 154 -6.00 2.80 -15.35
CA GLY A 154 -6.45 1.40 -15.26
C GLY A 154 -6.78 0.93 -13.84
N THR A 155 -6.63 1.79 -12.83
CA THR A 155 -6.94 1.52 -11.42
C THR A 155 -7.66 2.71 -10.79
N GLU A 156 -8.56 3.36 -11.54
CA GLU A 156 -9.18 4.65 -11.22
C GLU A 156 -9.95 4.63 -9.89
N TRP A 157 -10.36 3.45 -9.46
CA TRP A 157 -11.14 3.18 -8.26
C TRP A 157 -10.34 2.53 -7.11
N ALA A 158 -9.08 2.17 -7.37
CA ALA A 158 -8.28 1.49 -6.37
C ALA A 158 -7.85 2.45 -5.27
N LEU A 159 -8.02 2.02 -4.02
CA LEU A 159 -7.50 2.70 -2.84
C LEU A 159 -6.66 1.73 -2.04
N HIS A 160 -5.46 2.16 -1.66
CA HIS A 160 -4.47 1.36 -0.96
C HIS A 160 -4.06 2.07 0.33
N TRP A 161 -4.13 1.36 1.45
CA TRP A 161 -3.62 1.84 2.74
C TRP A 161 -2.52 0.93 3.25
N GLY A 162 -1.45 1.53 3.77
CA GLY A 162 -0.36 0.83 4.45
C GLY A 162 -0.36 1.11 5.95
N PHE A 163 -0.24 0.08 6.79
CA PHE A 163 -0.17 0.22 8.25
C PHE A 163 1.06 -0.44 8.86
N ARG A 164 1.64 0.18 9.89
CA ARG A 164 2.74 -0.35 10.69
C ARG A 164 2.42 -0.37 12.18
N PRO A 165 3.05 -1.24 12.99
CA PRO A 165 4.02 -2.30 12.60
C PRO A 165 3.36 -3.46 11.83
N PRO A 166 4.11 -4.44 11.29
CA PRO A 166 3.49 -5.71 10.89
C PRO A 166 2.91 -6.43 12.12
N PRO A 167 1.91 -7.32 11.95
CA PRO A 167 1.36 -8.09 13.06
C PRO A 167 2.44 -8.91 13.78
N PRO A 168 2.42 -8.96 15.12
CA PRO A 168 3.35 -9.79 15.87
C PRO A 168 3.05 -11.28 15.64
N ALA A 169 4.07 -12.13 15.78
CA ALA A 169 3.93 -13.57 15.53
C ALA A 169 2.91 -14.28 16.45
N THR A 170 2.57 -13.66 17.59
CA THR A 170 1.57 -14.15 18.54
C THR A 170 0.14 -13.81 18.15
N ALA A 171 -0.08 -12.81 17.27
CA ALA A 171 -1.41 -12.43 16.82
C ALA A 171 -2.04 -13.55 15.98
N ARG A 172 -3.31 -13.84 16.27
CA ARG A 172 -4.08 -14.90 15.60
C ARG A 172 -5.05 -14.33 14.59
N ARG A 173 -5.48 -13.09 14.78
CA ARG A 173 -6.53 -12.47 13.97
C ARG A 173 -6.25 -11.00 13.76
N LEU A 174 -6.47 -10.54 12.54
CA LEU A 174 -6.51 -9.12 12.19
C LEU A 174 -7.96 -8.69 12.02
N THR A 175 -8.36 -7.60 12.66
CA THR A 175 -9.71 -7.02 12.57
C THR A 175 -9.62 -5.68 11.87
N LEU A 176 -10.42 -5.52 10.81
CA LEU A 176 -10.56 -4.29 10.03
C LEU A 176 -11.94 -3.68 10.26
N ASP A 177 -11.95 -2.46 10.77
CA ASP A 177 -13.17 -1.72 11.10
C ASP A 177 -13.35 -0.53 10.17
N PHE A 178 -14.35 -0.64 9.30
CA PHE A 178 -14.70 0.36 8.30
C PHE A 178 -15.93 1.16 8.72
N THR A 179 -15.83 2.47 8.55
CA THR A 179 -16.97 3.39 8.69
C THR A 179 -17.06 4.24 7.43
N SER A 180 -18.25 4.36 6.84
CA SER A 180 -18.50 5.17 5.65
C SER A 180 -19.68 6.12 5.87
N PRO A 181 -19.76 7.25 5.13
CA PRO A 181 -20.84 8.22 5.32
C PRO A 181 -22.23 7.67 4.97
N ASP A 182 -22.32 6.86 3.91
CA ASP A 182 -23.58 6.42 3.32
C ASP A 182 -23.90 4.94 3.58
N GLY A 183 -23.23 4.31 4.57
CA GLY A 183 -23.31 2.87 4.79
C GLY A 183 -23.20 2.44 6.25
N ALA A 184 -23.71 1.24 6.55
CA ALA A 184 -23.51 0.63 7.86
C ALA A 184 -22.01 0.35 8.10
N PRO A 185 -21.53 0.49 9.35
CA PRO A 185 -20.17 0.07 9.70
C PRO A 185 -19.95 -1.40 9.34
N ALA A 186 -18.76 -1.73 8.84
CA ALA A 186 -18.37 -3.09 8.48
C ALA A 186 -17.14 -3.49 9.31
N LYS A 187 -17.25 -4.62 10.02
CA LYS A 187 -16.14 -5.24 10.75
C LYS A 187 -15.77 -6.55 10.05
N ILE A 188 -14.50 -6.71 9.71
CA ILE A 188 -13.99 -7.89 9.00
C ILE A 188 -12.85 -8.50 9.80
N ASP A 189 -13.04 -9.76 10.19
CA ASP A 189 -12.06 -10.56 10.90
C ASP A 189 -11.34 -11.50 9.94
N LEU A 190 -10.01 -11.41 9.90
CA LEU A 190 -9.16 -12.19 9.02
C LEU A 190 -8.18 -13.03 9.84
N PRO A 191 -8.10 -14.36 9.59
CA PRO A 191 -7.11 -15.19 10.27
C PRO A 191 -5.71 -14.81 9.80
N LEU A 192 -4.79 -14.65 10.76
CA LEU A 192 -3.37 -14.49 10.46
C LEU A 192 -2.74 -15.89 10.34
N PRO A 193 -1.89 -16.12 9.33
CA PRO A 193 -1.17 -17.38 9.23
C PRO A 193 -0.19 -17.50 10.39
N HIS A 194 -0.09 -18.69 10.95
CA HIS A 194 0.93 -18.99 11.94
C HIS A 194 2.12 -19.59 11.23
N ALA A 195 3.30 -19.07 11.58
CA ALA A 195 4.50 -19.84 11.35
C ALA A 195 4.34 -21.11 12.18
N GLU A 196 4.07 -22.24 11.53
CA GLU A 196 4.39 -23.53 12.13
C GLU A 196 5.87 -23.48 12.45
N THR A 197 6.21 -23.42 13.73
CA THR A 197 7.58 -23.58 14.18
C THR A 197 7.96 -25.00 13.79
N LYS A 198 8.60 -25.17 12.63
CA LYS A 198 9.34 -26.40 12.34
C LYS A 198 10.44 -26.46 13.39
N THR A 199 10.19 -27.20 14.47
CA THR A 199 11.24 -27.67 15.37
C THR A 199 12.15 -28.56 14.54
N SER A 200 13.32 -28.03 14.20
CA SER A 200 14.47 -28.81 13.76
C SER A 200 15.04 -29.62 14.92
#